data_AF-A0A096AI78-F1
#
_entry.id   AF-A0A096AI78-F1
#
_cell.length_a   1.000
_cell.length_b   1.000
_cell.length_c   1.000
_cell.angle_alpha   90.00
_cell.angle_beta   90.00
_cell.angle_gamma   90.00
#
_symmetry.space_group_name_H-M   'P 1'
#
loop_
_entity.id
_entity.type
_entity.pdbx_description
1 polymer ?
#
loop_
_entity_poly.entity_id
_entity_poly.type
_entity_poly.pdbx_seq_one_letter_code
_entity_poly.pdbx_strand_id
1 'polypeptide(L)'
;MPYEGDVAGAIDKFPANLNVAVALAHTTGMWDETVVKLIADPATHQTKHTITASGASGSYRFEITNNPLPDSPATSGIVVNSVITGIRTIAGTSGVTV
;
A
#
# COMPACT_ATOMS: atom_id res chain seq x y z
N MET A 1 -11.58 -0.93 17.72
CA MET A 1 -12.40 -1.37 16.56
C MET A 1 -11.61 -1.08 15.31
N PRO A 2 -11.57 -1.98 14.30
CA PRO A 2 -10.94 -1.69 13.02
C PRO A 2 -11.62 -0.47 12.37
N TYR A 3 -10.87 0.33 11.64
CA TYR A 3 -11.45 1.37 10.81
C TYR A 3 -11.95 0.75 9.50
N GLU A 4 -13.11 1.20 9.02
CA GLU A 4 -13.62 0.89 7.69
C GLU A 4 -14.34 2.14 7.16
N GLY A 5 -13.98 2.58 5.95
CA GLY A 5 -14.54 3.79 5.35
C GLY A 5 -13.82 4.18 4.05
N ASP A 6 -14.15 5.36 3.52
CA ASP A 6 -13.49 5.91 2.33
C ASP A 6 -12.04 6.33 2.61
N VAL A 7 -11.32 6.67 1.53
CA VAL A 7 -9.93 7.13 1.61
C VAL A 7 -9.83 8.47 2.34
N ALA A 8 -10.76 9.40 2.12
CA ALA A 8 -10.70 10.75 2.69
C ALA A 8 -10.78 10.73 4.22
N GLY A 9 -11.79 10.07 4.79
CA GLY A 9 -11.94 9.90 6.23
C GLY A 9 -10.82 9.07 6.85
N ALA A 10 -10.18 8.21 6.06
CA ALA A 10 -9.02 7.45 6.51
C ALA A 10 -7.77 8.34 6.59
N ILE A 11 -7.58 9.30 5.66
CA ILE A 11 -6.44 10.24 5.66
C ILE A 11 -6.45 11.06 6.94
N ASP A 12 -7.61 11.59 7.34
CA ASP A 12 -7.75 12.42 8.53
C ASP A 12 -7.38 11.67 9.83
N LYS A 13 -7.60 10.35 9.85
CA LYS A 13 -7.40 9.52 11.05
C LYS A 13 -6.06 8.80 11.09
N PHE A 14 -5.57 8.34 9.95
CA PHE A 14 -4.42 7.43 9.85
C PHE A 14 -3.44 7.82 8.73
N PRO A 15 -2.97 9.07 8.68
CA PRO A 15 -2.20 9.57 7.53
C PRO A 15 -0.93 8.74 7.25
N ALA A 16 -0.30 8.19 8.28
CA ALA A 16 0.92 7.37 8.15
C ALA A 16 0.71 5.99 7.49
N ASN A 17 -0.52 5.48 7.39
CA ASN A 17 -0.81 4.10 6.98
C ASN A 17 -1.51 4.00 5.61
N LEU A 18 -1.62 5.09 4.87
CA LEU A 18 -2.52 5.18 3.71
C LEU A 18 -1.86 5.23 2.34
N ASN A 19 -0.53 5.14 2.27
CA ASN A 19 0.21 5.27 1.01
C ASN A 19 -0.36 4.36 -0.11
N VAL A 20 -0.74 3.12 0.21
CA VAL A 20 -1.31 2.18 -0.77
C VAL A 20 -2.71 2.61 -1.22
N ALA A 21 -3.60 2.94 -0.28
CA ALA A 21 -4.98 3.33 -0.60
C ALA A 21 -5.02 4.62 -1.42
N VAL A 22 -4.23 5.62 -1.04
CA VAL A 22 -4.10 6.90 -1.74
C VAL A 22 -3.53 6.69 -3.13
N ALA A 23 -2.46 5.88 -3.28
CA ALA A 23 -1.88 5.60 -4.59
C ALA A 23 -2.88 4.90 -5.52
N LEU A 24 -3.65 3.93 -5.00
CA LEU A 24 -4.69 3.24 -5.78
C LEU A 24 -5.78 4.21 -6.22
N ALA A 25 -6.41 4.91 -5.28
CA ALA A 25 -7.48 5.87 -5.57
C ALA A 25 -7.02 6.98 -6.53
N HIS A 26 -5.79 7.48 -6.36
CA HIS A 26 -5.23 8.48 -7.26
C HIS A 26 -4.99 7.94 -8.68
N THR A 27 -4.44 6.72 -8.80
CA THR A 27 -4.11 6.12 -10.11
C THR A 27 -5.35 5.68 -10.87
N THR A 28 -6.40 5.24 -10.17
CA THR A 28 -7.66 4.81 -10.79
C THR A 28 -8.67 5.94 -10.95
N GLY A 29 -8.50 7.05 -10.21
CA GLY A 29 -9.50 8.11 -10.08
C GLY A 29 -10.67 7.75 -9.15
N MET A 30 -10.65 6.57 -8.51
CA MET A 30 -11.76 6.01 -7.75
C MET A 30 -11.66 6.33 -6.26
N TRP A 31 -11.78 7.60 -5.89
CA TRP A 31 -11.64 8.04 -4.49
C TRP A 31 -12.79 7.59 -3.59
N ASP A 32 -14.02 7.63 -4.10
CA ASP A 32 -15.23 7.29 -3.35
C ASP A 32 -15.47 5.77 -3.33
N GLU A 33 -15.08 5.06 -4.39
CA GLU A 33 -15.24 3.61 -4.49
C GLU A 33 -14.12 2.83 -3.79
N THR A 34 -12.99 3.47 -3.51
CA THR A 34 -11.90 2.83 -2.77
C THR A 34 -12.22 2.80 -1.28
N VAL A 35 -12.60 1.63 -0.78
CA VAL A 35 -12.84 1.40 0.65
C VAL A 35 -11.58 0.92 1.34
N VAL A 36 -11.24 1.57 2.46
CA VAL A 36 -10.08 1.25 3.29
C VAL A 36 -10.54 0.54 4.56
N LYS A 37 -9.92 -0.60 4.85
CA LYS A 37 -10.06 -1.30 6.13
C LYS A 37 -8.71 -1.37 6.84
N LEU A 38 -8.64 -0.78 8.03
CA LEU A 38 -7.43 -0.77 8.86
C LEU A 38 -7.63 -1.64 10.10
N ILE A 39 -6.78 -2.65 10.27
CA ILE A 39 -6.86 -3.62 11.36
C ILE A 39 -5.55 -3.61 12.13
N ALA A 40 -5.63 -3.37 13.43
CA ALA A 40 -4.51 -3.57 14.35
C ALA A 40 -4.68 -4.95 15.00
N ASP A 41 -3.82 -5.89 14.63
CA ASP A 41 -3.81 -7.25 15.17
C ASP A 41 -2.53 -7.43 16.04
N PRO A 42 -2.65 -7.62 17.36
CA PRO A 42 -1.48 -7.77 18.23
C PRO A 42 -0.71 -9.09 17.99
N ALA A 43 -1.31 -10.06 17.28
CA ALA A 43 -0.67 -11.33 16.95
C ALA A 43 0.17 -11.27 15.66
N THR A 44 0.08 -10.19 14.88
CA THR A 44 0.92 -10.04 13.68
C THR A 44 2.27 -9.41 13.99
N HIS A 45 3.31 -9.91 13.33
CA HIS A 45 4.64 -9.32 13.32
C HIS A 45 5.02 -8.74 11.94
N GLN A 46 4.08 -8.77 11.00
CA GLN A 46 4.29 -8.35 9.61
C GLN A 46 3.18 -7.38 9.17
N THR A 47 3.53 -6.48 8.25
CA THR A 47 2.54 -5.63 7.60
C THR A 47 1.91 -6.40 6.45
N LYS A 48 0.59 -6.53 6.46
CA LYS A 48 -0.17 -7.21 5.41
C LYS A 48 -1.11 -6.23 4.71
N HIS A 49 -1.05 -6.22 3.38
CA HIS A 49 -2.00 -5.54 2.52
C HIS A 49 -2.80 -6.58 1.75
N THR A 50 -4.12 -6.44 1.75
CA THR A 50 -5.03 -7.21 0.89
C THR A 50 -5.80 -6.22 0.04
N ILE A 51 -5.60 -6.30 -1.27
CA ILE A 51 -6.26 -5.43 -2.25
C ILE A 51 -7.20 -6.31 -3.06
N THR A 52 -8.48 -5.95 -3.09
CA THR A 52 -9.50 -6.62 -3.88
C THR A 52 -10.08 -5.63 -4.88
N ALA A 53 -10.19 -6.05 -6.14
CA ALA A 53 -10.78 -5.25 -7.21
C ALA A 53 -11.70 -6.12 -8.06
N SER A 54 -12.73 -5.53 -8.65
CA SER A 54 -13.67 -6.23 -9.53
C SER A 54 -14.16 -5.31 -10.65
N GLY A 55 -14.42 -5.87 -11.82
CA GLY A 55 -14.99 -5.17 -12.96
C GLY A 55 -15.47 -6.15 -14.04
N ALA A 56 -15.79 -5.63 -15.22
CA ALA A 56 -16.29 -6.44 -16.33
C ALA A 56 -15.35 -7.58 -16.74
N SER A 57 -14.04 -7.41 -16.52
CA SER A 57 -13.00 -8.40 -16.84
C SER A 57 -12.80 -9.46 -15.76
N GLY A 58 -13.49 -9.36 -14.60
CA GLY A 58 -13.43 -10.33 -13.52
C GLY A 58 -13.07 -9.72 -12.17
N SER A 59 -12.61 -10.58 -11.26
CA SER A 59 -12.24 -10.23 -9.88
C SER A 59 -10.78 -10.56 -9.61
N TYR A 60 -10.10 -9.68 -8.88
CA TYR A 60 -8.68 -9.74 -8.60
C TYR A 60 -8.44 -9.62 -7.09
N ARG A 61 -7.45 -10.35 -6.59
CA ARG A 61 -7.01 -10.29 -5.19
C ARG A 61 -5.49 -10.32 -5.14
N PHE A 62 -4.91 -9.30 -4.52
CA PHE A 62 -3.48 -9.20 -4.27
C PHE A 62 -3.23 -9.23 -2.77
N GLU A 63 -2.33 -10.09 -2.33
CA GLU A 63 -1.87 -10.15 -0.95
C GLU A 63 -0.37 -9.90 -0.90
N ILE A 64 0.02 -8.91 -0.12
CA ILE A 64 1.41 -8.54 0.09
C ILE A 64 1.66 -8.58 1.59
N THR A 65 2.59 -9.42 2.02
CA THR A 65 3.02 -9.51 3.41
C THR A 65 4.49 -9.17 3.46
N ASN A 66 4.82 -8.09 4.16
CA ASN A 66 6.19 -7.58 4.23
C ASN A 66 6.76 -7.76 5.63
N ASN A 67 8.02 -8.21 5.67
CA ASN A 67 8.81 -8.18 6.89
C ASN A 67 9.14 -6.74 7.27
N PRO A 68 9.20 -6.44 8.58
CA PRO A 68 9.70 -5.16 9.07
C PRO A 68 11.17 -4.97 8.66
N LEU A 69 11.55 -3.72 8.38
CA LEU A 69 12.95 -3.37 8.22
C LEU A 69 13.62 -3.36 9.61
N PRO A 70 14.78 -4.03 9.82
CA PRO A 70 15.41 -4.11 11.13
C PRO A 70 15.64 -2.75 11.81
N ASP A 71 16.07 -1.75 11.04
CA ASP A 71 16.38 -0.42 11.55
C ASP A 71 15.16 0.52 11.61
N SER A 72 14.02 0.12 11.03
CA SER A 72 12.76 0.88 11.06
C SER A 72 11.57 -0.07 10.98
N PRO A 73 11.15 -0.69 12.09
CA PRO A 73 10.13 -1.74 12.09
C PRO A 73 8.76 -1.30 11.57
N ALA A 74 8.47 0.01 11.59
CA ALA A 74 7.24 0.58 11.06
C ALA A 74 7.21 0.64 9.50
N THR A 75 8.30 0.30 8.83
CA THR A 75 8.39 0.25 7.36
C THR A 75 8.97 -1.06 6.88
N SER A 76 8.89 -1.29 5.57
CA SER A 76 9.40 -2.50 4.92
C SER A 76 10.47 -2.14 3.91
N GLY A 77 11.44 -3.04 3.72
CA GLY A 77 12.54 -2.84 2.76
C GLY A 77 12.07 -2.60 1.32
N ILE A 78 10.88 -3.10 0.95
CA ILE A 78 10.28 -2.85 -0.37
C ILE A 78 10.07 -1.35 -0.66
N VAL A 79 9.82 -0.52 0.37
CA VAL A 79 9.63 0.93 0.19
C VAL A 79 10.94 1.57 -0.29
N VAL A 80 12.06 1.24 0.36
CA VAL A 80 13.40 1.74 -0.02
C VAL A 80 13.74 1.31 -1.45
N ASN A 81 13.53 0.03 -1.77
CA ASN A 81 13.78 -0.50 -3.12
C ASN A 81 12.89 0.18 -4.17
N SER A 82 11.63 0.46 -3.84
CA SER A 82 10.69 1.15 -4.74
C SER A 82 11.14 2.58 -5.05
N VAL A 83 11.62 3.32 -4.05
CA VAL A 83 12.15 4.68 -4.24
C VAL A 83 13.42 4.67 -5.09
N ILE A 84 14.37 3.78 -4.80
CA ILE A 84 15.60 3.66 -5.60
C ILE A 84 15.28 3.31 -7.05
N THR A 85 14.34 2.38 -7.25
CA THR A 85 13.89 1.97 -8.59
C THR A 85 13.25 3.14 -9.31
N GLY A 86 12.35 3.89 -8.67
CA GLY A 86 11.72 5.07 -9.25
C GLY A 86 12.73 6.13 -9.68
N ILE A 87 13.74 6.41 -8.84
CA ILE A 87 14.83 7.34 -9.19
C ILE A 87 15.62 6.84 -10.39
N ARG A 88 16.00 5.55 -10.42
CA ARG A 88 16.73 4.95 -11.56
C ARG A 88 15.94 5.02 -12.86
N THR A 89 14.63 4.79 -12.79
CA THR A 89 13.72 4.89 -13.94
C THR A 89 13.67 6.32 -14.46
N ILE A 90 13.53 7.32 -13.58
CA ILE A 90 13.51 8.74 -13.97
C ILE A 90 14.86 9.18 -14.54
N ALA A 91 15.96 8.68 -13.99
CA ALA A 91 17.32 9.00 -14.46
C ALA A 91 17.71 8.29 -15.77
N GLY A 92 16.85 7.44 -16.35
CA GLY A 92 17.15 6.70 -17.59
C GLY A 92 18.19 5.58 -17.43
N THR A 93 18.57 5.27 -16.19
CA THR A 93 19.43 4.12 -15.87
C THR A 93 18.59 2.85 -15.86
N SER A 94 18.36 2.28 -17.04
CA SER A 94 17.71 0.98 -17.23
C SER A 94 18.64 -0.15 -16.78
N GLY A 95 18.83 -0.31 -15.48
CA GLY A 95 19.58 -1.40 -14.87
C GLY A 95 18.77 -2.01 -13.73
N VAL A 96 17.99 -3.04 -14.04
CA VAL A 96 17.33 -3.88 -13.02
C VAL A 96 18.42 -4.72 -12.36
N THR A 97 18.61 -4.55 -11.06
CA THR A 97 19.26 -5.55 -10.22
C THR A 97 18.33 -5.76 -9.04
N VAL A 98 17.60 -6.88 -9.10
CA VAL A 98 16.85 -7.44 -7.96
C VAL A 98 17.80 -8.35 -7.20
#